data_AF-A0A1Y3RJS1-F1
#
_entry.id   AF-A0A1Y3RJS1-F1
#
_cell.length_a   1.000
_cell.length_b   1.000
_cell.length_c   1.000
_cell.angle_alpha   90.00
_cell.angle_beta   90.00
_cell.angle_gamma   90.00
#
_symmetry.space_group_name_H-M   'P 1'
#
loop_
_entity.id
_entity.type
_entity.pdbx_description
1 polymer ?
#
loop_
_entity_poly.entity_id
_entity_poly.type
_entity_poly.pdbx_seq_one_letter_code
_entity_poly.pdbx_strand_id
1 'polypeptide(L)'
;MMGLCIYLMFGRPNCTRVMRRRFERLQQRTQDLLPDSETVLARMEEQDKGIANQLRYLSRRAGFPAYENTDVEYYATAEEGLEAQKQALRQAEHFIFMEYHAIEDSQSFHGLEEILVEKVRQGVEVRLLYDDMGSMGFISPAFIKRMEKLGIQCRVFNPLMPVLNIFMNNRDHRKITVIDGKVGFTGGYNLADEYFNLTHPFGWWKDTGVKLTGDAVPSLTVMFLTMWNGIKETDKDFAPLM
;
A
#
# COMPACT_ATOMS: atom_id res chain seq x y z
N MET A 1 -16.09 -36.64 4.72
CA MET A 1 -14.77 -36.47 5.35
C MET A 1 -13.96 -35.34 4.72
N MET A 2 -13.78 -35.30 3.40
CA MET A 2 -13.03 -34.23 2.72
C MET A 2 -13.60 -32.81 2.97
N GLY A 3 -14.92 -32.65 2.98
CA GLY A 3 -15.59 -31.36 3.28
C GLY A 3 -15.37 -30.85 4.70
N LEU A 4 -15.21 -31.73 5.70
CA LEU A 4 -14.89 -31.31 7.08
C LEU A 4 -13.43 -30.88 7.18
N CYS A 5 -12.52 -31.57 6.50
CA CYS A 5 -11.11 -31.15 6.40
C CYS A 5 -10.99 -29.79 5.70
N ILE A 6 -11.67 -29.59 4.58
CA ILE A 6 -11.77 -28.31 3.86
C ILE A 6 -12.35 -27.23 4.78
N TYR A 7 -13.50 -27.48 5.43
CA TYR A 7 -14.10 -26.50 6.35
C TYR A 7 -13.21 -26.17 7.55
N LEU A 8 -12.46 -27.12 8.11
CA LEU A 8 -11.54 -26.83 9.22
C LEU A 8 -10.26 -26.11 8.74
N MET A 9 -9.86 -26.30 7.48
CA MET A 9 -8.75 -25.60 6.83
C MET A 9 -9.12 -24.20 6.31
N PHE A 10 -10.39 -23.92 5.99
CA PHE A 10 -10.83 -22.62 5.42
C PHE A 10 -11.82 -21.86 6.31
N GLY A 11 -12.44 -22.51 7.30
CA GLY A 11 -13.56 -21.98 8.10
C GLY A 11 -13.24 -21.73 9.57
N ARG A 12 -11.96 -21.75 9.99
CA ARG A 12 -11.57 -21.51 11.40
C ARG A 12 -11.24 -20.02 11.68
N PRO A 13 -12.11 -19.26 12.37
CA PRO A 13 -11.97 -17.82 12.61
C PRO A 13 -10.98 -17.44 13.74
N ASN A 14 -10.28 -18.40 14.37
CA ASN A 14 -9.49 -18.09 15.56
C ASN A 14 -8.13 -17.46 15.25
N CYS A 15 -7.44 -17.89 14.18
CA CYS A 15 -6.23 -17.20 13.72
C CYS A 15 -6.55 -15.80 13.18
N THR A 16 -7.71 -15.64 12.52
CA THR A 16 -8.18 -14.34 12.05
C THR A 16 -8.58 -13.42 13.20
N ARG A 17 -9.08 -13.92 14.34
CA ARG A 17 -9.41 -13.09 15.52
C ARG A 17 -8.20 -12.39 16.14
N VAL A 18 -7.06 -13.08 16.29
CA VAL A 18 -5.85 -12.47 16.87
C VAL A 18 -5.30 -11.40 15.94
N MET A 19 -5.18 -11.71 14.65
CA MET A 19 -4.76 -10.73 13.64
C MET A 19 -5.73 -9.56 13.56
N ARG A 20 -7.04 -9.84 13.49
CA ARG A 20 -8.09 -8.82 13.47
C ARG A 20 -7.98 -7.87 14.67
N ARG A 21 -7.82 -8.39 15.89
CA ARG A 21 -7.62 -7.56 17.08
C ARG A 21 -6.34 -6.71 17.02
N ARG A 22 -5.26 -7.26 16.43
CA ARG A 22 -4.02 -6.51 16.20
C ARG A 22 -4.25 -5.36 15.22
N PHE A 23 -4.89 -5.64 14.08
CA PHE A 23 -5.22 -4.63 13.07
C PHE A 23 -6.20 -3.59 13.63
N GLU A 24 -7.24 -3.99 14.37
CA GLU A 24 -8.17 -3.06 15.03
C GLU A 24 -7.45 -2.12 16.01
N ARG A 25 -6.50 -2.64 16.80
CA ARG A 25 -5.69 -1.81 17.72
C ARG A 25 -4.77 -0.84 16.97
N LEU A 26 -4.11 -1.31 15.93
CA LEU A 26 -3.22 -0.48 15.13
C LEU A 26 -4.01 0.60 14.40
N GLN A 27 -5.15 0.23 13.81
CA GLN A 27 -6.05 1.14 13.13
C GLN A 27 -6.55 2.24 14.08
N GLN A 28 -6.90 1.94 15.33
CA GLN A 28 -7.23 2.97 16.31
C GLN A 28 -6.06 3.95 16.54
N ARG A 29 -4.85 3.44 16.79
CA ARG A 29 -3.65 4.27 17.03
C ARG A 29 -3.27 5.13 15.83
N THR A 30 -3.46 4.62 14.62
CA THR A 30 -3.08 5.34 13.39
C THR A 30 -4.20 6.26 12.90
N GLN A 31 -5.47 5.99 13.21
CA GLN A 31 -6.59 6.88 12.93
C GLN A 31 -6.54 8.17 13.73
N ASP A 32 -6.03 8.12 14.96
CA ASP A 32 -5.83 9.32 15.79
C ASP A 32 -4.83 10.32 15.16
N LEU A 33 -4.09 9.90 14.12
CA LEU A 33 -3.17 10.75 13.36
C LEU A 33 -3.87 11.49 12.21
N LEU A 34 -5.09 11.09 11.85
CA LEU A 34 -5.86 11.70 10.78
C LEU A 34 -6.78 12.80 11.34
N PRO A 35 -7.00 13.89 10.58
CA PRO A 35 -7.94 14.92 11.00
C PRO A 35 -9.38 14.37 11.01
N ASP A 36 -10.28 15.04 11.73
CA ASP A 36 -11.70 14.78 11.59
C ASP A 36 -12.22 15.29 10.23
N SER A 37 -13.40 14.81 9.83
CA SER A 37 -14.08 15.24 8.61
C SER A 37 -15.39 15.99 8.89
N GLU A 38 -15.67 16.38 10.14
CA GLU A 38 -16.99 16.92 10.49
C GLU A 38 -17.24 18.26 9.78
N THR A 39 -16.22 19.09 9.64
CA THR A 39 -16.31 20.36 8.90
C THR A 39 -16.59 20.13 7.41
N VAL A 40 -15.88 19.18 6.79
CA VAL A 40 -16.06 18.82 5.37
C VAL A 40 -17.45 18.22 5.14
N LEU A 41 -17.89 17.32 6.03
CA LEU A 41 -19.19 16.68 5.96
C LEU A 41 -20.33 17.69 6.16
N ALA A 42 -20.20 18.64 7.08
CA ALA A 42 -21.20 19.69 7.30
C ALA A 42 -21.37 20.57 6.06
N ARG A 43 -20.26 21.01 5.45
CA ARG A 43 -20.30 21.78 4.20
C ARG A 43 -20.91 20.96 3.06
N MET A 44 -20.53 19.70 2.92
CA MET A 44 -21.06 18.85 1.86
C MET A 44 -22.56 18.58 2.07
N GLU A 45 -23.06 18.54 3.30
CA GLU A 45 -24.48 18.38 3.59
C GLU A 45 -25.33 19.59 3.16
N GLU A 46 -24.74 20.79 3.20
CA GLU A 46 -25.35 22.01 2.65
C GLU A 46 -25.39 22.00 1.11
N GLN A 47 -24.39 21.40 0.45
CA GLN A 47 -24.27 21.36 -1.02
C GLN A 47 -25.05 20.19 -1.65
N ASP A 48 -24.81 18.98 -1.17
CA ASP A 48 -25.42 17.75 -1.66
C ASP A 48 -25.51 16.70 -0.53
N LYS A 49 -26.73 16.51 -0.01
CA LYS A 49 -27.02 15.52 1.03
C LYS A 49 -26.71 14.09 0.61
N GLY A 50 -26.85 13.76 -0.67
CA GLY A 50 -26.54 12.43 -1.21
C GLY A 50 -25.05 12.12 -1.09
N ILE A 51 -24.20 13.04 -1.55
CA ILE A 51 -22.74 12.92 -1.43
C ILE A 51 -22.32 12.92 0.04
N ALA A 52 -22.85 13.83 0.85
CA ALA A 52 -22.54 13.90 2.28
C ALA A 52 -22.84 12.58 3.01
N ASN A 53 -23.96 11.93 2.68
CA ASN A 53 -24.31 10.62 3.25
C ASN A 53 -23.33 9.51 2.84
N GLN A 54 -22.86 9.52 1.59
CA GLN A 54 -21.85 8.57 1.11
C GLN A 54 -20.51 8.79 1.81
N LEU A 55 -20.05 10.04 1.91
CA LEU A 55 -18.82 10.38 2.64
C LEU A 55 -18.93 9.98 4.11
N ARG A 56 -20.05 10.30 4.77
CA ARG A 56 -20.30 9.93 6.17
C ARG A 56 -20.28 8.41 6.37
N TYR A 57 -20.84 7.65 5.43
CA TYR A 57 -20.76 6.19 5.44
C TYR A 57 -19.31 5.70 5.31
N LEU A 58 -18.57 6.21 4.32
CA LEU A 58 -17.18 5.84 4.09
C LEU A 58 -16.30 6.19 5.29
N SER A 59 -16.42 7.40 5.84
CA SER A 59 -15.62 7.81 7.00
C SER A 59 -15.92 6.99 8.24
N ARG A 60 -17.17 6.60 8.49
CA ARG A 60 -17.53 5.75 9.64
C ARG A 60 -17.20 4.27 9.44
N ARG A 61 -17.29 3.75 8.21
CA ARG A 61 -17.12 2.31 7.93
C ARG A 61 -15.72 1.93 7.51
N ALA A 62 -15.10 2.73 6.65
CA ALA A 62 -13.71 2.55 6.23
C ALA A 62 -12.75 3.18 7.25
N GLY A 63 -13.20 4.19 7.99
CA GLY A 63 -12.39 4.82 9.05
C GLY A 63 -11.35 5.80 8.50
N PHE A 64 -11.63 6.43 7.37
CA PHE A 64 -10.79 7.45 6.74
C PHE A 64 -11.63 8.71 6.47
N PRO A 65 -11.16 9.90 6.85
CA PRO A 65 -11.96 11.12 6.74
C PRO A 65 -12.13 11.55 5.28
N ALA A 66 -13.18 12.34 5.03
CA ALA A 66 -13.28 13.11 3.80
C ALA A 66 -12.34 14.34 3.89
N TYR A 67 -11.68 14.65 2.79
CA TYR A 67 -10.68 15.73 2.71
C TYR A 67 -11.13 16.83 1.76
N GLU A 68 -10.66 18.04 2.06
CA GLU A 68 -10.61 19.16 1.13
C GLU A 68 -9.14 19.43 0.79
N ASN A 69 -8.83 20.33 -0.14
CA ASN A 69 -7.45 20.74 -0.45
C ASN A 69 -6.49 19.59 -0.84
N THR A 70 -6.97 18.64 -1.65
CA THR A 70 -6.13 17.62 -2.26
C THR A 70 -6.12 17.81 -3.77
N ASP A 71 -4.95 18.07 -4.31
CA ASP A 71 -4.74 18.04 -5.75
C ASP A 71 -4.59 16.59 -6.21
N VAL A 72 -5.28 16.26 -7.30
CA VAL A 72 -5.28 14.93 -7.90
C VAL A 72 -4.83 15.05 -9.35
N GLU A 73 -3.72 14.42 -9.66
CA GLU A 73 -3.21 14.30 -11.03
C GLU A 73 -3.47 12.88 -11.53
N TYR A 74 -4.21 12.76 -12.64
CA TYR A 74 -4.58 11.47 -13.24
C TYR A 74 -3.61 11.08 -14.35
N TYR A 75 -3.14 9.84 -14.32
CA TYR A 75 -2.33 9.23 -15.37
C TYR A 75 -3.16 8.22 -16.13
N ALA A 76 -3.27 8.45 -17.43
CA ALA A 76 -4.09 7.60 -18.29
C ALA A 76 -3.41 6.25 -18.50
N THR A 77 -2.08 6.17 -18.44
CA THR A 77 -1.35 4.91 -18.59
C THR A 77 -0.44 4.62 -17.40
N ALA A 78 -0.07 3.35 -17.23
CA ALA A 78 0.83 2.92 -16.17
C ALA A 78 2.25 3.48 -16.35
N GLU A 79 2.69 3.63 -17.59
CA GLU A 79 4.01 4.18 -17.94
C GLU A 79 4.12 5.65 -17.54
N GLU A 80 3.08 6.46 -17.83
CA GLU A 80 3.02 7.85 -17.39
C GLU A 80 3.08 7.96 -15.86
N GLY A 81 2.29 7.11 -15.17
CA GLY A 81 2.28 7.04 -13.71
C GLY A 81 3.62 6.62 -13.11
N LEU A 82 4.30 5.63 -13.71
CA LEU A 82 5.61 5.15 -13.28
C LEU A 82 6.69 6.21 -13.44
N GLU A 83 6.70 6.94 -14.56
CA GLU A 83 7.69 8.02 -14.77
C GLU A 83 7.47 9.18 -13.80
N ALA A 84 6.23 9.58 -13.56
CA ALA A 84 5.91 10.59 -12.55
C ALA A 84 6.30 10.12 -11.13
N GLN A 85 6.07 8.84 -10.81
CA GLN A 85 6.50 8.23 -9.57
C GLN A 85 8.02 8.26 -9.40
N LYS A 86 8.80 7.87 -10.43
CA LYS A 86 10.27 7.95 -10.40
C LYS A 86 10.77 9.38 -10.17
N GLN A 87 10.12 10.38 -10.78
CA GLN A 87 10.47 11.78 -10.57
C GLN A 87 10.23 12.21 -9.12
N ALA A 88 9.08 11.86 -8.54
CA ALA A 88 8.76 12.17 -7.16
C ALA A 88 9.70 11.46 -6.17
N LEU A 89 10.03 10.19 -6.41
CA LEU A 89 10.95 9.42 -5.56
C LEU A 89 12.34 10.07 -5.46
N ARG A 90 12.83 10.66 -6.56
CA ARG A 90 14.10 11.40 -6.56
C ARG A 90 14.08 12.67 -5.71
N GLN A 91 12.90 13.15 -5.31
CA GLN A 91 12.74 14.33 -4.47
C GLN A 91 12.58 13.99 -2.98
N ALA A 92 12.50 12.70 -2.61
CA ALA A 92 12.32 12.29 -1.22
C ALA A 92 13.47 12.75 -0.31
N GLU A 93 13.14 13.19 0.90
CA GLU A 93 14.07 13.73 1.90
C GLU A 93 14.09 12.95 3.23
N HIS A 94 12.99 12.29 3.61
CA HIS A 94 12.84 11.66 4.92
C HIS A 94 12.49 10.18 4.81
N PHE A 95 11.43 9.84 4.07
CA PHE A 95 11.03 8.45 3.88
C PHE A 95 10.30 8.18 2.57
N ILE A 96 10.41 6.93 2.12
CA ILE A 96 9.67 6.35 1.01
C ILE A 96 9.03 5.06 1.49
N PHE A 97 7.71 4.98 1.41
CA PHE A 97 6.94 3.78 1.72
C PHE A 97 6.25 3.26 0.47
N MET A 98 6.43 1.99 0.16
CA MET A 98 5.87 1.34 -1.03
C MET A 98 5.19 0.04 -0.66
N GLU A 99 3.93 -0.13 -1.07
CA GLU A 99 3.11 -1.32 -0.84
C GLU A 99 2.51 -1.76 -2.17
N TYR A 100 2.85 -2.97 -2.61
CA TYR A 100 2.42 -3.50 -3.90
C TYR A 100 2.01 -4.97 -3.80
N HIS A 101 0.90 -5.32 -4.44
CA HIS A 101 0.48 -6.71 -4.53
C HIS A 101 1.54 -7.60 -5.22
N ALA A 102 2.08 -7.13 -6.34
CA ALA A 102 3.11 -7.83 -7.10
C ALA A 102 4.30 -6.92 -7.38
N ILE A 103 5.50 -7.46 -7.17
CA ILE A 103 6.76 -6.90 -7.60
C ILE A 103 7.49 -7.98 -8.38
N GLU A 104 8.07 -7.62 -9.52
CA GLU A 104 8.93 -8.47 -10.31
C GLU A 104 10.35 -7.94 -10.30
N ASP A 105 11.33 -8.83 -10.07
CA ASP A 105 12.76 -8.50 -10.16
C ASP A 105 13.20 -8.35 -11.62
N SER A 106 12.62 -7.38 -12.31
CA SER A 106 12.74 -7.14 -13.75
C SER A 106 12.90 -5.66 -14.08
N GLN A 107 12.86 -5.32 -15.37
CA GLN A 107 13.28 -4.02 -15.89
C GLN A 107 12.45 -2.86 -15.30
N SER A 108 11.16 -3.06 -15.12
CA SER A 108 10.25 -2.07 -14.52
C SER A 108 10.62 -1.71 -13.08
N PHE A 109 11.00 -2.70 -12.27
CA PHE A 109 11.44 -2.47 -10.89
C PHE A 109 12.89 -1.98 -10.79
N HIS A 110 13.80 -2.42 -11.66
CA HIS A 110 15.22 -2.03 -11.60
C HIS A 110 15.42 -0.52 -11.65
N GLY A 111 14.66 0.18 -12.49
CA GLY A 111 14.71 1.65 -12.54
C GLY A 111 14.23 2.33 -11.24
N LEU A 112 13.36 1.70 -10.47
CA LEU A 112 12.97 2.15 -9.13
C LEU A 112 14.05 1.77 -8.10
N GLU A 113 14.54 0.54 -8.13
CA GLU A 113 15.60 0.03 -7.24
C GLU A 113 16.80 0.98 -7.21
N GLU A 114 17.29 1.43 -8.37
CA GLU A 114 18.40 2.38 -8.45
C GLU A 114 18.13 3.68 -7.69
N ILE A 115 16.93 4.26 -7.84
CA ILE A 115 16.52 5.49 -7.16
C ILE A 115 16.40 5.26 -5.65
N LEU A 116 15.79 4.14 -5.24
CA LEU A 116 15.62 3.79 -3.84
C LEU A 116 16.97 3.60 -3.14
N VAL A 117 17.92 2.92 -3.80
CA VAL A 117 19.29 2.73 -3.29
C VAL A 117 20.01 4.07 -3.14
N GLU A 118 19.86 4.98 -4.12
CA GLU A 118 20.41 6.33 -4.02
C GLU A 118 19.83 7.07 -2.80
N LYS A 119 18.52 6.96 -2.59
CA LYS A 119 17.83 7.61 -1.48
C LYS A 119 18.22 7.04 -0.12
N VAL A 120 18.37 5.73 -0.01
CA VAL A 120 18.93 5.10 1.20
C VAL A 120 20.33 5.66 1.51
N ARG A 121 21.19 5.82 0.49
CA ARG A 121 22.54 6.41 0.69
C ARG A 121 22.49 7.87 1.14
N GLN A 122 21.43 8.60 0.80
CA GLN A 122 21.17 9.98 1.26
C GLN A 122 20.55 10.01 2.68
N GLY A 123 20.28 8.86 3.29
CA GLY A 123 19.70 8.75 4.63
C GLY A 123 18.18 8.68 4.67
N VAL A 124 17.51 8.59 3.51
CA VAL A 124 16.05 8.41 3.43
C VAL A 124 15.68 7.00 3.87
N GLU A 125 14.69 6.89 4.77
CA GLU A 125 14.15 5.59 5.18
C GLU A 125 13.29 5.00 4.08
N VAL A 126 13.66 3.82 3.56
CA VAL A 126 12.87 3.13 2.53
C VAL A 126 12.27 1.85 3.07
N ARG A 127 10.94 1.71 2.97
CA ARG A 127 10.18 0.52 3.37
C ARG A 127 9.38 -0.02 2.20
N LEU A 128 9.58 -1.29 1.89
CA LEU A 128 8.93 -2.02 0.82
C LEU A 128 8.09 -3.17 1.38
N LEU A 129 6.80 -3.11 1.17
CA LEU A 129 5.82 -4.13 1.52
C LEU A 129 5.29 -4.79 0.24
N TYR A 130 5.22 -6.11 0.23
CA TYR A 130 4.63 -6.84 -0.90
C TYR A 130 3.87 -8.10 -0.46
N ASP A 131 2.96 -8.60 -1.30
CA ASP A 131 2.25 -9.87 -1.08
C ASP A 131 3.00 -11.06 -1.69
N ASP A 132 3.19 -12.11 -0.89
CA ASP A 132 3.93 -13.32 -1.29
C ASP A 132 3.25 -14.08 -2.44
N MET A 133 1.91 -14.10 -2.50
CA MET A 133 1.21 -14.77 -3.60
C MET A 133 1.24 -13.95 -4.87
N GLY A 134 1.05 -12.64 -4.76
CA GLY A 134 1.10 -11.75 -5.93
C GLY A 134 2.48 -11.72 -6.58
N SER A 135 3.53 -11.95 -5.79
CA SER A 135 4.92 -11.95 -6.26
C SER A 135 5.51 -13.37 -6.42
N MET A 136 4.68 -14.41 -6.37
CA MET A 136 5.14 -15.79 -6.49
C MET A 136 5.73 -16.04 -7.87
N GLY A 137 7.01 -16.44 -7.92
CA GLY A 137 7.74 -16.65 -9.17
C GLY A 137 8.35 -15.37 -9.75
N PHE A 138 7.99 -14.20 -9.23
CA PHE A 138 8.50 -12.89 -9.64
C PHE A 138 9.65 -12.39 -8.74
N ILE A 139 9.67 -12.78 -7.46
CA ILE A 139 10.76 -12.50 -6.53
C ILE A 139 11.20 -13.76 -5.78
N SER A 140 12.47 -13.76 -5.37
CA SER A 140 13.10 -14.87 -4.64
C SER A 140 13.54 -14.44 -3.24
N PRO A 141 13.82 -15.38 -2.31
CA PRO A 141 14.48 -15.03 -1.05
C PRO A 141 15.83 -14.30 -1.24
N ALA A 142 16.48 -14.44 -2.40
CA ALA A 142 17.69 -13.71 -2.74
C ALA A 142 17.41 -12.23 -3.06
N PHE A 143 16.28 -11.92 -3.70
CA PHE A 143 15.80 -10.56 -3.92
C PHE A 143 15.64 -9.82 -2.59
N ILE A 144 14.92 -10.42 -1.63
CA ILE A 144 14.71 -9.83 -0.30
C ILE A 144 16.04 -9.53 0.39
N LYS A 145 16.94 -10.53 0.43
CA LYS A 145 18.26 -10.37 1.04
C LYS A 145 19.10 -9.30 0.33
N ARG A 146 18.92 -9.12 -0.98
CA ARG A 146 19.58 -8.05 -1.74
C ARG A 146 19.04 -6.70 -1.31
N MET A 147 17.72 -6.52 -1.26
CA MET A 147 17.07 -5.27 -0.86
C MET A 147 17.48 -4.87 0.57
N GLU A 148 17.43 -5.81 1.52
CA GLU A 148 17.84 -5.57 2.90
C GLU A 148 19.31 -5.18 3.02
N LYS A 149 20.21 -5.82 2.24
CA LYS A 149 21.63 -5.44 2.19
C LYS A 149 21.87 -4.06 1.61
N LEU A 150 20.99 -3.61 0.73
CA LEU A 150 21.01 -2.26 0.16
C LEU A 150 20.39 -1.22 1.11
N GLY A 151 19.89 -1.64 2.28
CA GLY A 151 19.28 -0.79 3.30
C GLY A 151 17.79 -0.51 3.08
N ILE A 152 17.15 -1.18 2.12
CA ILE A 152 15.71 -1.15 1.91
C ILE A 152 15.07 -2.15 2.87
N GLN A 153 14.20 -1.68 3.76
CA GLN A 153 13.50 -2.56 4.70
C GLN A 153 12.37 -3.28 3.97
N CYS A 154 12.36 -4.62 3.98
CA CYS A 154 11.33 -5.40 3.30
C CYS A 154 10.40 -6.11 4.29
N ARG A 155 9.10 -6.18 3.94
CA ARG A 155 8.14 -7.08 4.60
C ARG A 155 7.29 -7.80 3.60
N VAL A 156 6.94 -9.02 3.98
CA VAL A 156 6.06 -9.90 3.21
C VAL A 156 4.72 -9.98 3.91
N PHE A 157 3.65 -9.59 3.22
CA PHE A 157 2.31 -9.86 3.69
C PHE A 157 1.93 -11.32 3.38
N ASN A 158 1.41 -11.99 4.42
CA ASN A 158 0.80 -13.33 4.31
C ASN A 158 1.64 -14.38 3.56
N PRO A 159 2.84 -14.73 4.07
CA PRO A 159 3.73 -15.71 3.45
C PRO A 159 3.07 -17.08 3.35
N LEU A 160 3.31 -17.77 2.24
CA LEU A 160 2.77 -19.10 1.99
C LEU A 160 3.39 -20.12 2.92
N MET A 161 2.59 -20.61 3.88
CA MET A 161 3.00 -21.68 4.78
C MET A 161 2.39 -23.02 4.32
N PRO A 162 3.20 -24.10 4.14
CA PRO A 162 2.75 -25.38 3.56
C PRO A 162 1.57 -26.06 4.27
N VAL A 163 1.30 -25.72 5.54
CA VAL A 163 0.37 -26.46 6.41
C VAL A 163 -0.83 -25.61 6.87
N LEU A 164 -0.89 -24.31 6.59
CA LEU A 164 -1.94 -23.43 7.13
C LEU A 164 -2.50 -22.47 6.07
N ASN A 165 -3.26 -23.04 5.13
CA ASN A 165 -3.88 -22.34 3.99
C ASN A 165 -5.17 -21.57 4.34
N ILE A 166 -5.25 -20.96 5.53
CA ILE A 166 -6.44 -20.20 5.99
C ILE A 166 -6.52 -18.80 5.32
N PHE A 167 -5.48 -18.37 4.61
CA PHE A 167 -5.32 -16.97 4.22
C PHE A 167 -5.24 -16.70 2.71
N MET A 168 -5.53 -17.68 1.85
CA MET A 168 -5.47 -17.45 0.40
C MET A 168 -6.42 -16.36 -0.09
N ASN A 169 -7.52 -16.11 0.62
CA ASN A 169 -8.58 -15.19 0.19
C ASN A 169 -8.45 -13.75 0.70
N ASN A 170 -7.58 -13.48 1.68
CA ASN A 170 -7.31 -12.14 2.19
C ASN A 170 -5.89 -11.75 1.78
N ARG A 171 -5.79 -11.17 0.57
CA ARG A 171 -4.53 -10.73 -0.03
C ARG A 171 -4.44 -9.23 -0.01
N ASP A 172 -3.23 -8.73 0.15
CA ASP A 172 -3.01 -7.31 0.01
C ASP A 172 -2.97 -6.96 -1.47
N HIS A 173 -3.98 -6.22 -1.93
CA HIS A 173 -4.14 -5.82 -3.34
C HIS A 173 -3.83 -4.34 -3.58
N ARG A 174 -3.36 -3.64 -2.55
CA ARG A 174 -3.06 -2.21 -2.64
C ARG A 174 -1.83 -1.97 -3.48
N LYS A 175 -1.80 -0.78 -4.08
CA LYS A 175 -0.65 -0.18 -4.75
C LYS A 175 -0.56 1.22 -4.22
N ILE A 176 0.36 1.42 -3.30
CA ILE A 176 0.55 2.68 -2.60
C ILE A 176 2.03 3.00 -2.67
N THR A 177 2.34 4.25 -2.98
CA THR A 177 3.65 4.82 -2.69
C THR A 177 3.45 6.15 -1.99
N VAL A 178 4.12 6.34 -0.87
CA VAL A 178 4.10 7.57 -0.09
C VAL A 178 5.52 8.09 0.03
N ILE A 179 5.68 9.39 -0.22
CA ILE A 179 6.96 10.10 -0.13
C ILE A 179 6.77 11.22 0.89
N ASP A 180 7.54 11.14 1.99
CA ASP A 180 7.62 12.14 3.06
C ASP A 180 6.26 12.57 3.65
N GLY A 181 5.22 11.75 3.53
CA GLY A 181 3.85 12.09 3.95
C GLY A 181 3.18 13.18 3.11
N LYS A 182 3.85 13.66 2.04
CA LYS A 182 3.44 14.83 1.24
C LYS A 182 2.96 14.48 -0.16
N VAL A 183 3.49 13.40 -0.74
CA VAL A 183 3.11 12.92 -2.08
C VAL A 183 2.68 11.47 -1.99
N GLY A 184 1.52 11.15 -2.55
CA GLY A 184 0.98 9.81 -2.60
C GLY A 184 0.70 9.35 -4.02
N PHE A 185 0.97 8.09 -4.33
CA PHE A 185 0.56 7.44 -5.58
C PHE A 185 -0.31 6.23 -5.28
N THR A 186 -1.35 6.05 -6.09
CA THR A 186 -2.14 4.81 -6.11
C THR A 186 -2.76 4.57 -7.48
N GLY A 187 -3.22 3.34 -7.75
CA GLY A 187 -3.71 2.95 -9.07
C GLY A 187 -3.94 1.44 -9.17
N GLY A 188 -4.09 0.94 -10.40
CA GLY A 188 -4.24 -0.50 -10.63
C GLY A 188 -2.93 -1.25 -10.88
N TYR A 189 -1.87 -0.55 -11.31
CA TYR A 189 -0.66 -1.19 -11.81
C TYR A 189 0.31 -1.68 -10.73
N ASN A 190 0.77 -2.92 -10.88
CA ASN A 190 1.86 -3.48 -10.08
C ASN A 190 3.23 -3.15 -10.70
N LEU A 191 4.30 -3.51 -9.98
CA LEU A 191 5.68 -3.29 -10.44
C LEU A 191 6.20 -4.55 -11.16
N ALA A 192 5.60 -4.85 -12.31
CA ALA A 192 5.99 -5.96 -13.19
C ALA A 192 5.93 -5.54 -14.66
N ASP A 193 6.74 -6.17 -15.51
CA ASP A 193 7.04 -5.68 -16.87
C ASP A 193 5.81 -5.65 -17.79
N GLU A 194 4.84 -6.53 -17.58
CA GLU A 194 3.60 -6.57 -18.36
C GLU A 194 2.72 -5.33 -18.15
N TYR A 195 2.75 -4.70 -16.96
CA TYR A 195 1.93 -3.52 -16.66
C TYR A 195 2.39 -2.29 -17.44
N PHE A 196 3.66 -2.27 -17.85
CA PHE A 196 4.30 -1.16 -18.56
C PHE A 196 4.60 -1.49 -20.01
N ASN A 197 3.97 -2.55 -20.54
CA ASN A 197 4.11 -3.00 -21.93
C ASN A 197 5.58 -3.24 -22.36
N LEU A 198 6.46 -3.62 -21.42
CA LEU A 198 7.82 -4.10 -21.70
C LEU A 198 7.78 -5.55 -22.20
N THR A 199 6.80 -6.31 -21.69
CA THR A 199 6.39 -7.62 -22.22
C THR A 199 4.90 -7.63 -22.51
N HIS A 200 4.42 -8.58 -23.32
CA HIS A 200 3.01 -8.64 -23.75
C HIS A 200 2.40 -10.06 -23.61
N PRO A 201 2.53 -10.74 -22.45
CA PRO A 201 1.99 -12.09 -22.28
C PRO A 201 0.46 -12.14 -22.40
N PHE A 202 -0.22 -11.03 -22.16
CA PHE A 202 -1.69 -10.90 -22.17
C PHE A 202 -2.19 -9.86 -23.19
N GLY A 203 -1.34 -9.44 -24.13
CA GLY A 203 -1.60 -8.31 -25.01
C GLY A 203 -1.22 -6.97 -24.38
N TRP A 204 -1.78 -5.88 -24.90
CA TRP A 204 -1.52 -4.53 -24.39
C TRP A 204 -2.21 -4.32 -23.06
N TRP A 205 -1.44 -4.02 -22.01
CA TRP A 205 -1.98 -3.76 -20.68
C TRP A 205 -2.44 -2.30 -20.57
N LYS A 206 -3.70 -2.10 -20.18
CA LYS A 206 -4.26 -0.78 -19.92
C LYS A 206 -4.59 -0.65 -18.44
N ASP A 207 -3.81 0.19 -17.77
CA ASP A 207 -4.04 0.55 -16.37
C ASP A 207 -3.87 2.06 -16.18
N THR A 208 -4.24 2.55 -15.01
CA THR A 208 -4.28 3.97 -14.66
C THR A 208 -3.73 4.19 -13.25
N GLY A 209 -3.29 5.41 -12.99
CA GLY A 209 -2.84 5.83 -11.68
C GLY A 209 -3.26 7.24 -11.35
N VAL A 210 -3.10 7.61 -10.09
CA VAL A 210 -3.27 8.97 -9.59
C VAL A 210 -2.11 9.35 -8.69
N LYS A 211 -1.68 10.61 -8.78
CA LYS A 211 -0.83 11.27 -7.78
C LYS A 211 -1.70 12.19 -6.94
N LEU A 212 -1.51 12.14 -5.63
CA LEU A 212 -2.17 12.96 -4.64
C LEU A 212 -1.13 13.86 -3.97
N THR A 213 -1.47 15.13 -3.78
CA THR A 213 -0.75 16.06 -2.92
C THR A 213 -1.74 16.87 -2.09
N GLY A 214 -1.46 17.05 -0.80
CA GLY A 214 -2.35 17.74 0.13
C GLY A 214 -2.97 16.81 1.18
N ASP A 215 -4.11 17.21 1.73
CA ASP A 215 -4.62 16.69 3.02
C ASP A 215 -4.96 15.18 2.99
N ALA A 216 -5.19 14.59 1.81
CA ALA A 216 -5.48 13.16 1.69
C ALA A 216 -4.26 12.23 1.76
N VAL A 217 -3.03 12.73 1.53
CA VAL A 217 -1.83 11.88 1.53
C VAL A 217 -1.60 11.15 2.87
N PRO A 218 -1.78 11.79 4.04
CA PRO A 218 -1.72 11.12 5.34
C PRO A 218 -2.56 9.84 5.46
N SER A 219 -3.71 9.74 4.77
CA SER A 219 -4.50 8.49 4.74
C SER A 219 -3.72 7.33 4.13
N LEU A 220 -2.98 7.56 3.04
CA LEU A 220 -2.14 6.53 2.43
C LEU A 220 -0.98 6.14 3.35
N THR A 221 -0.39 7.10 4.07
CA THR A 221 0.64 6.85 5.07
C THR A 221 0.13 5.96 6.20
N VAL A 222 -1.04 6.29 6.74
CA VAL A 222 -1.71 5.49 7.78
C VAL A 222 -2.08 4.10 7.29
N MET A 223 -2.57 3.95 6.05
CA MET A 223 -2.85 2.65 5.45
C MET A 223 -1.60 1.77 5.40
N PHE A 224 -0.48 2.34 4.93
CA PHE A 224 0.81 1.65 4.87
C PHE A 224 1.30 1.25 6.26
N LEU A 225 1.37 2.21 7.20
CA LEU A 225 1.89 1.98 8.55
C LEU A 225 1.08 0.94 9.32
N THR A 226 -0.25 0.92 9.10
CA THR A 226 -1.14 -0.08 9.69
C THR A 226 -0.81 -1.50 9.16
N MET A 227 -0.58 -1.64 7.85
CA MET A 227 -0.19 -2.92 7.25
C MET A 227 1.20 -3.36 7.69
N TRP A 228 2.17 -2.45 7.58
CA TRP A 228 3.54 -2.63 8.01
C TRP A 228 3.58 -3.19 9.44
N ASN A 229 2.99 -2.48 10.41
CA ASN A 229 3.00 -2.87 11.82
C ASN A 229 2.06 -4.03 12.14
N GLY A 230 1.04 -4.28 11.31
CA GLY A 230 0.17 -5.45 11.42
C GLY A 230 0.94 -6.77 11.25
N ILE A 231 1.89 -6.78 10.31
CA ILE A 231 2.80 -7.91 10.08
C ILE A 231 3.76 -8.05 11.26
N LYS A 232 4.48 -6.97 11.58
CA LYS A 232 5.44 -6.93 12.69
C LYS A 232 5.44 -5.55 13.32
N GLU A 233 5.00 -5.44 14.57
CA GLU A 233 4.98 -4.14 15.25
C GLU A 233 6.43 -3.69 15.56
N THR A 234 6.87 -2.62 14.91
CA THR A 234 8.22 -2.03 15.11
C THR A 234 8.17 -0.56 15.44
N ASP A 235 7.14 0.16 15.01
CA ASP A 235 6.98 1.57 15.28
C ASP A 235 6.15 1.76 16.56
N LYS A 236 6.72 2.52 17.50
CA LYS A 236 6.04 2.86 18.77
C LYS A 236 5.35 4.22 18.69
N ASP A 237 5.96 5.15 17.93
CA ASP A 237 5.46 6.47 17.63
C ASP A 237 5.39 6.63 16.11
N PHE A 238 4.27 7.14 15.63
CA PHE A 238 4.00 7.34 14.21
C PHE A 238 4.12 8.81 13.81
N ALA A 239 4.14 9.75 14.76
CA ALA A 239 4.17 11.18 14.46
C ALA A 239 5.37 11.61 13.58
N PRO A 240 6.58 11.02 13.71
CA PRO A 240 7.70 11.34 12.81
C PRO A 240 7.53 10.84 11.36
N LEU A 241 6.53 9.97 11.12
CA LEU A 241 6.26 9.32 9.85
C LEU A 241 4.97 9.87 9.18
N MET A 242 4.42 10.97 9.70
CA MET A 242 3.23 11.64 9.18
C MET A 242 3.57 12.87 8.35
#